data_AF-A0A952U9V5-F1
#
_entry.id   AF-A0A952U9V5-F1
#
_cell.length_a   1.000
_cell.length_b   1.000
_cell.length_c   1.000
_cell.angle_alpha   90.00
_cell.angle_beta   90.00
_cell.angle_gamma   90.00
#
_symmetry.space_group_name_H-M   'P 1'
#
loop_
_entity.id
_entity.type
_entity.pdbx_description
1 polymer ?
#
loop_
_entity_poly.entity_id
_entity_poly.type
_entity_poly.pdbx_seq_one_letter_code
_entity_poly.pdbx_strand_id
1 'polypeptide(L)'
;MNYHGLPPSQLVDLFADKTQRNAAIVALIGGLTATELRRVSVSDAAKQALITGLKHPNSKVRWWCIQLMDHVADESYLTPLLEAAKTDATPKNRRHALHALTCEVCKPDRCALDIDIRAELATIAHTDPDASVRLMARQELAELNAKKSA
;
A
#
# COMPACT_ATOMS: atom_id res chain seq x y z
N MET A 1 -5.66 -23.33 -13.59
CA MET A 1 -6.22 -23.12 -12.23
C MET A 1 -7.41 -22.18 -12.37
N ASN A 2 -8.54 -22.46 -11.72
CA ASN A 2 -9.70 -21.55 -11.75
C ASN A 2 -9.61 -20.56 -10.59
N TYR A 3 -9.21 -19.32 -10.87
CA TYR A 3 -9.00 -18.28 -9.86
C TYR A 3 -10.31 -17.64 -9.37
N HIS A 4 -11.36 -17.61 -10.20
CA HIS A 4 -12.63 -16.94 -9.87
C HIS A 4 -13.45 -17.65 -8.79
N GLY A 5 -13.13 -18.91 -8.49
CA GLY A 5 -13.75 -19.67 -7.40
C GLY A 5 -12.98 -19.63 -6.09
N LEU A 6 -11.81 -18.98 -6.04
CA LEU A 6 -10.98 -18.94 -4.84
C LEU A 6 -11.44 -17.81 -3.90
N PRO A 7 -11.40 -18.02 -2.58
CA PRO A 7 -11.65 -16.94 -1.64
C PRO A 7 -10.56 -15.86 -1.77
N PRO A 8 -10.88 -14.57 -1.53
CA PRO A 8 -9.92 -13.46 -1.62
C PRO A 8 -8.61 -13.67 -0.86
N SER A 9 -8.64 -14.30 0.31
CA SER A 9 -7.42 -14.61 1.08
C SER A 9 -6.48 -15.58 0.35
N GLN A 10 -7.02 -16.61 -0.29
CA GLN A 10 -6.20 -17.55 -1.08
C GLN A 10 -5.63 -16.87 -2.33
N LEU A 11 -6.34 -15.92 -2.94
CA LEU A 11 -5.79 -15.12 -4.03
C LEU A 11 -4.59 -14.28 -3.57
N VAL A 12 -4.64 -13.72 -2.36
CA VAL A 12 -3.51 -12.98 -1.76
C VAL A 12 -2.30 -13.88 -1.51
N ASP A 13 -2.50 -15.11 -1.03
CA ASP A 13 -1.40 -16.07 -0.80
C ASP A 13 -0.59 -16.33 -2.09
N LEU A 14 -1.27 -16.32 -3.24
CA LEU A 14 -0.66 -16.54 -4.56
C LEU A 14 0.22 -15.38 -5.04
N PHE A 15 0.23 -14.23 -4.36
CA PHE A 15 1.10 -13.10 -4.71
C PHE A 15 2.59 -13.42 -4.55
N ALA A 16 2.92 -14.41 -3.71
CA ALA A 16 4.29 -14.89 -3.54
C ALA A 16 4.87 -15.48 -4.85
N ASP A 17 4.04 -16.22 -5.58
CA ASP A 17 4.42 -16.93 -6.79
C ASP A 17 4.28 -16.04 -8.03
N LYS A 18 5.41 -15.73 -8.68
CA LYS A 18 5.44 -14.88 -9.88
C LYS A 18 4.63 -15.46 -11.06
N THR A 19 4.44 -16.78 -11.12
CA THR A 19 3.73 -17.45 -12.21
C THR A 19 2.22 -17.36 -12.06
N GLN A 20 1.73 -17.17 -10.84
CA GLN A 20 0.30 -17.15 -10.51
C GLN A 20 -0.20 -15.75 -10.13
N ARG A 21 0.68 -14.93 -9.55
CA ARG A 21 0.36 -13.61 -8.99
C ARG A 21 -0.48 -12.75 -9.91
N ASN A 22 -0.10 -12.59 -11.18
CA ASN A 22 -0.81 -11.64 -12.05
C ASN A 22 -2.27 -12.07 -12.28
N ALA A 23 -2.50 -13.37 -12.49
CA ALA A 23 -3.85 -13.90 -12.61
C ALA A 23 -4.63 -13.78 -11.29
N ALA A 24 -3.97 -13.99 -10.15
CA ALA A 24 -4.59 -13.82 -8.84
C ALA A 24 -4.96 -12.37 -8.54
N ILE A 25 -4.10 -11.41 -8.89
CA ILE A 25 -4.38 -9.97 -8.76
C ILE A 25 -5.60 -9.59 -9.61
N VAL A 26 -5.62 -9.97 -10.89
CA VAL A 26 -6.75 -9.69 -11.79
C VAL A 26 -8.03 -10.32 -11.25
N ALA A 27 -7.98 -11.55 -10.74
CA ALA A 27 -9.15 -12.20 -10.14
C ALA A 27 -9.62 -11.52 -8.85
N LEU A 28 -8.71 -10.97 -8.05
CA LEU A 28 -9.03 -10.34 -6.76
C LEU A 28 -9.64 -8.94 -6.94
N ILE A 29 -9.04 -8.11 -7.80
CA ILE A 29 -9.38 -6.68 -7.87
C ILE A 29 -9.68 -6.16 -9.28
N GLY A 30 -9.55 -6.99 -10.32
CA GLY A 30 -9.97 -6.64 -11.69
C GLY A 30 -8.97 -5.85 -12.53
N GLY A 31 -7.75 -5.60 -12.06
CA GLY A 31 -6.72 -4.86 -12.80
C GLY A 31 -5.30 -5.22 -12.35
N LEU A 32 -4.29 -4.96 -13.18
CA LEU A 32 -2.90 -5.31 -12.91
C LEU A 32 -1.94 -4.11 -13.01
N THR A 33 -2.16 -3.26 -14.00
CA THR A 33 -1.33 -2.07 -14.22
C THR A 33 -1.82 -0.90 -13.37
N ALA A 34 -0.95 0.04 -13.02
CA ALA A 34 -1.34 1.24 -12.27
C ALA A 34 -2.51 2.00 -12.94
N THR A 35 -2.57 2.02 -14.27
CA THR A 35 -3.66 2.65 -15.02
C THR A 35 -4.99 1.92 -14.84
N GLU A 36 -4.99 0.59 -14.85
CA GLU A 36 -6.19 -0.21 -14.61
C GLU A 36 -6.64 -0.09 -13.16
N LEU A 37 -5.70 -0.23 -12.21
CA LEU A 37 -5.96 -0.21 -10.78
C LEU A 37 -6.62 1.09 -10.28
N ARG A 38 -6.33 2.22 -10.93
CA ARG A 38 -7.00 3.50 -10.60
C ARG A 38 -8.47 3.57 -10.99
N ARG A 39 -8.98 2.58 -11.73
CA ARG A 39 -10.34 2.55 -12.28
C ARG A 39 -11.17 1.37 -11.78
N VAL A 40 -10.60 0.49 -10.98
CA VAL A 40 -11.32 -0.69 -10.50
C VAL A 40 -12.24 -0.33 -9.33
N SER A 41 -13.38 -1.02 -9.25
CA SER A 41 -14.21 -1.05 -8.05
C SER A 41 -13.87 -2.32 -7.28
N VAL A 42 -13.34 -2.17 -6.07
CA VAL A 42 -12.89 -3.30 -5.23
C VAL A 42 -13.99 -3.69 -4.25
N SER A 43 -14.33 -4.97 -4.17
CA SER A 43 -15.30 -5.49 -3.19
C SER A 43 -14.75 -5.44 -1.77
N ASP A 44 -15.61 -5.28 -0.76
CA ASP A 44 -15.18 -5.23 0.64
C ASP A 44 -14.41 -6.48 1.07
N ALA A 45 -14.77 -7.65 0.53
CA ALA A 45 -14.04 -8.89 0.78
C ALA A 45 -12.60 -8.85 0.23
N ALA A 46 -12.39 -8.23 -0.94
CA ALA A 46 -11.06 -8.03 -1.49
C ALA A 46 -10.27 -6.97 -0.71
N LYS A 47 -10.91 -5.87 -0.28
CA LYS A 47 -10.29 -4.86 0.61
C LYS A 47 -9.80 -5.51 1.90
N GLN A 48 -10.66 -6.30 2.56
CA GLN A 48 -10.32 -7.01 3.79
C GLN A 48 -9.20 -8.02 3.60
N ALA A 49 -9.16 -8.70 2.45
CA ALA A 49 -8.07 -9.62 2.12
C ALA A 49 -6.73 -8.90 1.96
N LEU A 50 -6.70 -7.75 1.30
CA LEU A 50 -5.50 -6.92 1.17
C LEU A 50 -5.03 -6.42 2.55
N ILE A 51 -5.94 -5.95 3.40
CA ILE A 51 -5.63 -5.51 4.78
C ILE A 51 -5.02 -6.65 5.59
N THR A 52 -5.63 -7.84 5.53
CA THR A 52 -5.11 -9.04 6.20
C THR A 52 -3.74 -9.43 5.62
N GLY A 53 -3.56 -9.28 4.32
CA GLY A 53 -2.32 -9.55 3.59
C GLY A 53 -1.13 -8.70 4.05
N LEU A 54 -1.33 -7.54 4.66
CA LEU A 54 -0.27 -6.75 5.30
C LEU A 54 0.37 -7.46 6.50
N LYS A 55 -0.23 -8.53 7.03
CA LYS A 55 0.34 -9.36 8.12
C LYS A 55 0.91 -10.68 7.62
N HIS A 56 0.92 -10.90 6.30
CA HIS A 56 1.37 -12.17 5.71
C HIS A 56 2.86 -12.43 6.01
N PRO A 57 3.29 -13.68 6.32
CA PRO A 57 4.68 -13.99 6.66
C PRO A 57 5.66 -13.66 5.53
N ASN A 58 5.24 -13.85 4.28
CA ASN A 58 6.04 -13.49 3.10
C ASN A 58 6.02 -11.98 2.82
N SER A 59 7.19 -11.34 2.93
CA SER A 59 7.40 -9.91 2.67
C SER A 59 6.92 -9.46 1.27
N LYS A 60 7.04 -10.31 0.26
CA LYS A 60 6.60 -10.00 -1.10
C LYS A 60 5.08 -9.92 -1.23
N VAL A 61 4.35 -10.73 -0.47
CA VAL A 61 2.88 -10.66 -0.43
C VAL A 61 2.45 -9.34 0.20
N ARG A 62 3.05 -8.97 1.34
CA ARG A 62 2.81 -7.67 1.99
C ARG A 62 3.10 -6.51 1.04
N TRP A 63 4.23 -6.58 0.33
CA TRP A 63 4.60 -5.57 -0.67
C TRP A 63 3.54 -5.43 -1.78
N TRP A 64 3.04 -6.53 -2.33
CA TRP A 64 1.96 -6.47 -3.32
C TRP A 64 0.67 -5.89 -2.74
N CYS A 65 0.31 -6.24 -1.50
CA CYS A 65 -0.86 -5.62 -0.86
C CYS A 65 -0.72 -4.10 -0.78
N ILE A 66 0.44 -3.59 -0.36
CA ILE A 66 0.74 -2.14 -0.32
C ILE A 66 0.63 -1.51 -1.72
N GLN A 67 1.19 -2.14 -2.75
CA GLN A 67 1.16 -1.61 -4.11
C GLN A 67 -0.25 -1.54 -4.69
N LEU A 68 -1.10 -2.51 -4.39
CA LEU A 68 -2.48 -2.49 -4.83
C LEU A 68 -3.28 -1.42 -4.09
N MET A 69 -3.07 -1.28 -2.77
CA MET A 69 -3.72 -0.23 -1.97
C MET A 69 -3.33 1.18 -2.42
N ASP A 70 -2.07 1.42 -2.79
CA ASP A 70 -1.58 2.71 -3.30
C ASP A 70 -2.37 3.21 -4.53
N HIS A 71 -2.64 2.30 -5.47
CA HIS A 71 -3.34 2.65 -6.72
C HIS A 71 -4.86 2.66 -6.61
N VAL A 72 -5.44 1.91 -5.66
CA VAL A 72 -6.88 1.92 -5.40
C VAL A 72 -7.28 3.12 -4.52
N ALA A 73 -6.40 3.53 -3.59
CA ALA A 73 -6.55 4.72 -2.75
C ALA A 73 -7.85 4.79 -1.93
N ASP A 74 -8.30 3.65 -1.38
CA ASP A 74 -9.47 3.60 -0.51
C ASP A 74 -9.15 4.01 0.94
N GLU A 75 -10.05 4.76 1.58
CA GLU A 75 -9.88 5.27 2.95
C GLU A 75 -9.70 4.15 3.99
N SER A 76 -10.27 2.96 3.76
CA SER A 76 -10.11 1.82 4.67
C SER A 76 -8.66 1.34 4.76
N TYR A 77 -7.78 1.73 3.83
CA TYR A 77 -6.36 1.37 3.83
C TYR A 77 -5.47 2.31 4.61
N LEU A 78 -5.96 3.49 4.99
CA LEU A 78 -5.15 4.55 5.62
C LEU A 78 -4.49 4.07 6.92
N THR A 79 -5.28 3.61 7.88
CA THR A 79 -4.77 3.10 9.17
C THR A 79 -3.88 1.85 8.98
N PRO A 80 -4.29 0.82 8.20
CA PRO A 80 -3.42 -0.33 7.93
C PRO A 80 -2.08 0.02 7.26
N LEU A 81 -2.07 0.94 6.29
CA LEU A 81 -0.83 1.40 5.65
C LEU A 81 0.06 2.16 6.64
N LEU A 82 -0.53 2.98 7.51
CA LEU A 82 0.23 3.69 8.54
C LEU A 82 0.86 2.73 9.55
N GLU A 83 0.15 1.67 9.96
CA GLU A 83 0.75 0.62 10.78
C GLU A 83 1.89 -0.10 10.05
N ALA A 84 1.69 -0.45 8.78
CA ALA A 84 2.74 -1.10 7.97
C ALA A 84 3.98 -0.20 7.81
N ALA A 85 3.78 1.10 7.61
CA ALA A 85 4.86 2.09 7.55
C ALA A 85 5.67 2.17 8.84
N LYS A 86 5.04 1.94 10.00
CA LYS A 86 5.69 1.97 11.32
C LYS A 86 6.35 0.63 11.70
N THR A 87 5.77 -0.50 11.28
CA THR A 87 6.04 -1.80 11.93
C THR A 87 6.48 -2.92 10.99
N ASP A 88 6.35 -2.80 9.66
CA ASP A 88 6.77 -3.90 8.77
C ASP A 88 8.27 -4.18 8.96
N ALA A 89 8.63 -5.45 9.19
CA ALA A 89 10.00 -5.88 9.39
C ALA A 89 10.92 -5.57 8.18
N THR A 90 10.36 -5.41 6.98
CA THR A 90 11.10 -5.11 5.75
C THR A 90 11.14 -3.59 5.50
N PRO A 91 12.31 -2.93 5.54
CA PRO A 91 12.42 -1.48 5.31
C PRO A 91 11.86 -1.03 3.96
N LYS A 92 12.02 -1.86 2.92
CA LYS A 92 11.40 -1.60 1.62
C LYS A 92 9.88 -1.47 1.72
N ASN A 93 9.22 -2.36 2.45
CA ASN A 93 7.76 -2.30 2.61
C ASN A 93 7.34 -1.06 3.39
N ARG A 94 8.06 -0.70 4.45
CA ARG A 94 7.80 0.55 5.19
C ARG A 94 7.86 1.77 4.28
N ARG A 95 8.89 1.87 3.42
CA ARG A 95 8.99 2.92 2.40
C ARG A 95 7.83 2.93 1.41
N HIS A 96 7.41 1.77 0.90
CA HIS A 96 6.26 1.71 -0.01
C HIS A 96 4.95 2.08 0.69
N ALA A 97 4.79 1.76 1.97
CA ALA A 97 3.62 2.17 2.75
C ALA A 97 3.61 3.68 2.99
N LEU A 98 4.76 4.30 3.27
CA LEU A 98 4.89 5.77 3.30
C LEU A 98 4.49 6.39 1.96
N HIS A 99 5.04 5.88 0.85
CA HIS A 99 4.69 6.35 -0.50
C HIS A 99 3.18 6.24 -0.77
N ALA A 100 2.57 5.12 -0.39
CA ALA A 100 1.14 4.91 -0.57
C ALA A 100 0.29 5.95 0.16
N LEU A 101 0.76 6.46 1.30
CA LEU A 101 0.08 7.49 2.09
C LEU A 101 0.29 8.91 1.55
N THR A 102 1.38 9.19 0.83
CA THR A 102 1.79 10.57 0.50
C THR A 102 1.74 10.91 -0.99
N CYS A 103 1.89 9.92 -1.87
CA CYS A 103 2.00 10.15 -3.31
C CYS A 103 0.64 10.30 -4.00
N GLU A 104 0.22 11.53 -4.29
CA GLU A 104 -1.00 11.81 -5.06
C GLU A 104 -0.93 11.24 -6.49
N VAL A 105 0.24 11.28 -7.14
CA VAL A 105 0.41 10.86 -8.55
C VAL A 105 0.02 9.40 -8.79
N CYS A 106 0.18 8.54 -7.79
CA CYS A 106 -0.14 7.12 -7.91
C CYS A 106 -1.63 6.83 -7.83
N LYS A 107 -2.45 7.77 -7.37
CA LYS A 107 -3.85 7.59 -7.00
C LYS A 107 -4.81 7.90 -8.15
N PRO A 108 -6.07 7.43 -8.08
CA PRO A 108 -7.14 7.87 -8.98
C PRO A 108 -7.24 9.40 -8.97
N ASP A 109 -7.31 10.00 -10.16
CA ASP A 109 -7.44 11.46 -10.37
C ASP A 109 -6.43 12.34 -9.63
N ARG A 110 -5.29 11.76 -9.23
CA ARG A 110 -4.26 12.42 -8.42
C ARG A 110 -4.80 12.97 -7.09
N CYS A 111 -5.75 12.28 -6.48
CA CYS A 111 -6.38 12.72 -5.24
C CYS A 111 -5.38 12.75 -4.06
N ALA A 112 -5.59 13.72 -3.17
CA ALA A 112 -5.00 13.69 -1.84
C ALA A 112 -5.83 12.79 -0.93
N LEU A 113 -5.17 12.05 -0.05
CA LEU A 113 -5.85 11.27 0.98
C LEU A 113 -6.21 12.18 2.16
N ASP A 114 -7.37 11.95 2.76
CA ASP A 114 -7.78 12.65 3.97
C ASP A 114 -7.08 12.08 5.21
N ILE A 115 -5.79 12.38 5.34
CA ILE A 115 -4.97 11.98 6.48
C ILE A 115 -3.86 13.00 6.77
N ASP A 116 -3.71 13.42 8.03
CA ASP A 116 -2.54 14.16 8.50
C ASP A 116 -1.57 13.23 9.22
N ILE A 117 -0.49 12.84 8.53
CA ILE A 117 0.56 11.95 9.06
C ILE A 117 1.85 12.68 9.42
N ARG A 118 1.83 14.01 9.57
CA ARG A 118 3.07 14.78 9.81
C ARG A 118 3.79 14.37 11.09
N ALA A 119 3.03 14.11 12.17
CA ALA A 119 3.60 13.70 13.45
C ALA A 119 4.25 12.30 13.35
N GLU A 120 3.61 11.40 12.61
CA GLU A 120 4.11 10.05 12.35
C GLU A 120 5.35 10.07 11.47
N LEU A 121 5.35 10.88 10.41
CA LEU A 121 6.53 11.08 9.56
C LEU A 121 7.71 11.65 10.36
N ALA A 122 7.47 12.63 11.22
CA ALA A 122 8.51 13.18 12.10
C ALA A 122 9.07 12.12 13.06
N THR A 123 8.20 11.27 13.60
CA THR A 123 8.60 10.15 14.46
C THR A 123 9.45 9.16 13.68
N ILE A 124 8.96 8.65 12.54
CA ILE A 124 9.67 7.68 11.68
C ILE A 124 11.02 8.25 11.21
N ALA A 125 11.06 9.52 10.82
CA ALA A 125 12.27 10.23 10.42
C ALA A 125 13.36 10.22 11.51
N HIS A 126 12.97 10.21 12.78
CA HIS A 126 13.88 10.23 13.92
C HIS A 126 14.23 8.82 14.42
N THR A 127 13.26 7.91 14.48
CA THR A 127 13.38 6.66 15.25
C THR A 127 13.49 5.39 14.40
N ASP A 128 13.14 5.42 13.11
CA ASP A 128 13.18 4.19 12.30
C ASP A 128 14.61 3.63 12.24
N PRO A 129 14.83 2.32 12.46
CA PRO A 129 16.18 1.76 12.47
C PRO A 129 16.90 1.87 11.11
N ASP A 130 16.14 1.91 10.01
CA ASP A 130 16.69 1.94 8.66
C ASP A 130 16.86 3.37 8.14
N ALA A 131 18.08 3.72 7.73
CA ALA A 131 18.41 5.07 7.27
C ALA A 131 17.64 5.48 6.01
N SER A 132 17.30 4.54 5.13
CA SER A 132 16.54 4.83 3.91
C SER A 132 15.09 5.16 4.23
N VAL A 133 14.49 4.52 5.24
CA VAL A 133 13.14 4.84 5.72
C VAL A 133 13.16 6.22 6.39
N ARG A 134 14.14 6.50 7.25
CA ARG A 134 14.31 7.83 7.85
C ARG A 134 14.48 8.95 6.82
N LEU A 135 15.20 8.69 5.73
CA LEU A 135 15.39 9.66 4.65
C LEU A 135 14.08 9.94 3.91
N MET A 136 13.36 8.89 3.51
CA MET A 136 12.06 9.03 2.85
C MET A 136 11.08 9.81 3.73
N ALA A 137 10.94 9.43 5.01
CA ALA A 137 10.03 10.13 5.92
C ALA A 137 10.34 11.65 6.05
N ARG A 138 11.62 12.03 6.03
CA ARG A 138 12.03 13.45 6.02
C ARG A 138 11.63 14.18 4.74
N GLN A 139 11.79 13.53 3.59
CA GLN A 139 11.42 14.09 2.28
C GLN A 139 9.91 14.31 2.20
N GLU A 140 9.13 13.28 2.50
CA GLU A 140 7.66 13.36 2.49
C GLU A 140 7.13 14.40 3.48
N LEU A 141 7.73 14.50 4.69
CA LEU A 141 7.36 15.53 5.67
C LEU A 141 7.64 16.94 5.14
N ALA A 142 8.78 17.15 4.48
CA ALA A 142 9.12 18.44 3.88
C ALA A 142 8.12 18.82 2.78
N GLU A 143 7.75 17.87 1.92
CA GLU A 143 6.74 18.06 0.87
C GLU A 143 5.36 18.42 1.44
N LEU A 144 4.89 17.71 2.46
CA LEU A 144 3.61 18.00 3.10
C LEU A 144 3.58 19.37 3.81
N ASN A 145 4.72 19.83 4.35
CA ASN A 145 4.83 21.15 4.96
C ASN A 145 4.87 22.27 3.91
N ALA A 146 5.52 22.02 2.77
CA ALA A 146 5.53 22.97 1.64
C ALA A 146 4.12 23.18 1.07
N LYS A 147 3.33 22.11 0.90
CA LYS A 147 1.94 22.20 0.41
C LYS A 147 0.99 22.98 1.33
N LYS A 148 1.21 22.97 2.65
CA LYS A 148 0.39 23.74 3.61
C LYS A 148 0.63 25.26 3.53
N SER A 149 1.76 25.67 2.96
CA SER A 149 2.20 27.07 2.91
C SER A 149 1.88 27.77 1.57
N ALA A 150 1.26 27.05 0.64
CA ALA A 150 0.82 27.55 -0.67
C ALA A 150 -0.69 27.78 -0.69
#